data_AF-A0A0R3SZD7-F1
#
_entry.id   AF-A0A0R3SZD7-F1
#
_cell.length_a   1.000
_cell.length_b   1.000
_cell.length_c   1.000
_cell.angle_alpha   90.00
_cell.angle_beta   90.00
_cell.angle_gamma   90.00
#
_symmetry.space_group_name_H-M   'P 1'
#
loop_
_entity.id
_entity.type
_entity.pdbx_description
1 polymer ?
#
loop_
_entity_poly.entity_id
_entity_poly.type
_entity_poly.pdbx_seq_one_letter_code
_entity_poly.pdbx_strand_id
1 'polypeptide(L)'
;MDANKVSYYGVHEVSMEEVAKILQNGLKDCFKEVRVNVANCPDLTKAPFRLSLAGLSGQNVVCDVGSMKYLLPVADKSKKYSFDKVAELSKVIQGQLLGAGAGPFFTHNKNCEMAANVNFSDSKVISNSTLHGVYDETTNKPEVIRATDNNFALLAHLLSTEGLQGSVSDYYFNFL
;
A
#
# COMPACT_ATOMS: atom_id res chain seq x y z
N MET A 1 11.86 14.13 -0.88
CA MET A 1 10.85 14.64 -1.84
C MET A 1 10.72 16.13 -1.65
N ASP A 2 10.67 16.91 -2.73
CA ASP A 2 10.44 18.35 -2.68
C ASP A 2 8.92 18.61 -2.64
N ALA A 3 8.44 19.37 -1.65
CA ALA A 3 7.02 19.66 -1.46
C ALA A 3 6.41 20.41 -2.66
N ASN A 4 7.23 21.15 -3.42
CA ASN A 4 6.81 21.87 -4.63
C ASN A 4 6.47 20.94 -5.82
N LYS A 5 6.61 19.62 -5.66
CA LYS A 5 6.34 18.61 -6.69
C LYS A 5 5.14 17.72 -6.37
N VAL A 6 4.31 18.11 -5.41
CA VAL A 6 3.12 17.35 -5.00
C VAL A 6 1.87 18.03 -5.53
N SER A 7 0.94 17.24 -6.06
CA SER A 7 -0.38 17.70 -6.52
C SER A 7 -1.46 16.94 -5.78
N TYR A 8 -2.55 17.63 -5.44
CA TYR A 8 -3.67 17.08 -4.69
C TYR A 8 -4.91 17.07 -5.58
N TYR A 9 -5.61 15.95 -5.61
CA TYR A 9 -6.81 15.75 -6.42
C TYR A 9 -7.92 15.18 -5.53
N GLY A 10 -9.11 15.78 -5.63
CA GLY A 10 -10.31 15.18 -5.04
C GLY A 10 -10.77 14.00 -5.88
N VAL A 11 -11.22 12.94 -5.23
CA VAL A 11 -11.87 11.80 -5.90
C VAL A 11 -13.39 12.01 -5.89
N HIS A 12 -14.07 11.39 -6.85
CA HIS A 12 -15.53 11.41 -6.87
C HIS A 12 -16.07 10.57 -5.70
N GLU A 13 -17.01 11.12 -4.94
CA GLU A 13 -17.69 10.41 -3.86
C GLU A 13 -18.80 9.52 -4.43
N VAL A 14 -18.72 8.22 -4.13
CA VAL A 14 -19.69 7.19 -4.54
C VAL A 14 -20.02 6.35 -3.30
N SER A 15 -21.26 5.92 -3.14
CA SER A 15 -21.63 5.06 -2.01
C SER A 15 -20.99 3.68 -2.13
N MET A 16 -20.74 3.05 -0.99
CA MET A 16 -20.15 1.71 -0.95
C MET A 16 -21.07 0.67 -1.60
N GLU A 17 -22.39 0.85 -1.46
CA GLU A 17 -23.41 -0.01 -2.06
C GLU A 17 -23.40 0.09 -3.58
N GLU A 18 -23.19 1.30 -4.12
CA GLU A 18 -23.09 1.51 -5.56
C GLU A 18 -21.79 0.89 -6.11
N VAL A 19 -20.66 1.12 -5.45
CA VAL A 19 -19.37 0.48 -5.80
C VAL A 19 -19.50 -1.05 -5.77
N ALA A 20 -20.10 -1.61 -4.72
CA ALA A 20 -20.30 -3.04 -4.58
C ALA A 20 -21.15 -3.62 -5.73
N LYS A 21 -22.25 -2.94 -6.07
CA LYS A 21 -23.13 -3.34 -7.18
C LYS A 21 -22.41 -3.30 -8.52
N ILE A 22 -21.65 -2.24 -8.79
CA ILE A 22 -20.89 -2.08 -10.03
C ILE A 22 -19.85 -3.19 -10.16
N LEU A 23 -19.06 -3.44 -9.10
CA LEU A 23 -18.01 -4.45 -9.11
C LEU A 23 -18.57 -5.87 -9.24
N GLN A 24 -19.65 -6.20 -8.53
CA GLN A 24 -20.30 -7.50 -8.67
C GLN A 24 -20.74 -7.76 -10.11
N ASN A 25 -21.39 -6.77 -10.73
CA ASN A 25 -21.89 -6.91 -12.10
C ASN A 25 -20.75 -6.94 -13.13
N GLY A 26 -19.70 -6.14 -12.93
CA GLY A 26 -18.58 -6.05 -13.86
C GLY A 26 -17.63 -7.26 -13.81
N LEU A 27 -17.57 -7.96 -12.68
CA LEU A 27 -16.67 -9.10 -12.49
C LEU A 27 -17.34 -10.46 -12.76
N LYS A 28 -18.67 -10.52 -12.89
CA LYS A 28 -19.42 -11.79 -13.03
C LYS A 28 -18.97 -12.64 -14.24
N ASP A 29 -18.46 -12.02 -15.29
CA ASP A 29 -18.02 -12.72 -16.51
C ASP A 29 -16.56 -13.21 -16.41
N CYS A 30 -15.83 -12.77 -15.37
CA CYS A 30 -14.43 -13.15 -15.11
C CYS A 30 -14.30 -14.34 -14.14
N PHE A 31 -15.34 -14.64 -13.37
CA PHE A 31 -15.31 -15.64 -12.30
C PHE A 31 -16.56 -16.51 -12.32
N LYS A 32 -16.46 -17.73 -11.78
CA LYS A 32 -17.61 -18.64 -11.66
C LYS A 32 -18.66 -18.11 -10.71
N GLU A 33 -18.23 -17.51 -9.61
CA GLU A 33 -19.08 -16.88 -8.61
C GLU A 33 -18.43 -15.60 -8.11
N VAL A 34 -19.24 -14.53 -8.03
CA VAL A 34 -18.86 -13.24 -7.47
C VAL A 34 -19.90 -12.83 -6.45
N ARG A 35 -19.46 -12.50 -5.24
CA ARG A 35 -20.29 -11.82 -4.24
C ARG A 35 -19.53 -10.60 -3.74
N VAL A 36 -20.18 -9.44 -3.79
CA VAL A 36 -19.63 -8.20 -3.23
C VAL A 36 -20.63 -7.63 -2.25
N ASN A 37 -20.22 -7.51 -0.99
CA ASN A 37 -21.06 -7.03 0.09
C ASN A 37 -20.42 -5.82 0.77
N VAL A 38 -21.23 -4.98 1.41
CA VAL A 38 -20.73 -4.03 2.40
C VAL A 38 -20.84 -4.69 3.77
N ALA A 39 -19.73 -4.79 4.49
CA ALA A 39 -19.64 -5.47 5.77
C ALA A 39 -18.76 -4.70 6.75
N ASN A 40 -18.87 -5.01 8.04
CA ASN A 40 -17.93 -4.46 9.03
C ASN A 40 -16.53 -5.01 8.78
N CYS A 41 -15.52 -4.14 8.83
CA CYS A 41 -14.12 -4.52 8.70
C CYS A 41 -13.74 -5.51 9.81
N PRO A 42 -13.21 -6.70 9.47
CA PRO A 42 -12.64 -7.59 10.48
C PRO A 42 -11.42 -6.91 11.11
N ASP A 43 -11.02 -7.35 12.31
CA ASP A 43 -9.79 -6.83 12.93
C ASP A 43 -8.55 -7.25 12.13
N LEU A 44 -8.02 -6.30 11.34
CA LEU A 44 -6.90 -6.51 10.44
C LEU A 44 -5.56 -6.66 11.18
N THR A 45 -5.50 -6.44 12.50
CA THR A 45 -4.30 -6.79 13.28
C THR A 45 -4.15 -8.30 13.47
N LYS A 46 -5.22 -9.07 13.26
CA LYS A 46 -5.23 -10.53 13.42
C LYS A 46 -4.80 -11.24 12.15
N ALA A 47 -4.52 -12.53 12.27
CA ALA A 47 -4.31 -13.39 11.11
C ALA A 47 -5.59 -13.43 10.24
N PRO A 48 -5.46 -13.48 8.89
CA PRO A 48 -4.21 -13.63 8.15
C PRO A 48 -3.47 -12.31 7.86
N PHE A 49 -4.09 -11.15 8.12
CA PHE A 49 -3.63 -9.85 7.63
C PHE A 49 -2.41 -9.29 8.38
N ARG A 50 -2.45 -9.31 9.72
CA ARG A 50 -1.38 -8.81 10.61
C ARG A 50 -0.92 -7.38 10.25
N LEU A 51 -1.88 -6.52 9.91
CA LEU A 51 -1.64 -5.09 9.67
C LEU A 51 -1.34 -4.37 10.97
N SER A 52 -0.77 -3.16 10.84
CA SER A 52 -0.44 -2.33 11.99
C SER A 52 -1.68 -1.81 12.73
N LEU A 53 -2.77 -1.52 12.00
CA LEU A 53 -4.04 -1.04 12.57
C LEU A 53 -5.20 -1.99 12.22
N ALA A 54 -6.29 -1.87 12.98
CA ALA A 54 -7.40 -2.82 12.96
C ALA A 54 -8.35 -2.67 11.77
N GLY A 55 -8.37 -1.53 11.07
CA GLY A 55 -9.29 -1.31 9.97
C GLY A 55 -8.70 -0.45 8.84
N LEU A 56 -9.60 0.04 7.97
CA LEU A 56 -9.29 0.84 6.77
C LEU A 56 -10.20 2.08 6.65
N SER A 57 -11.03 2.35 7.65
CA SER A 57 -11.95 3.48 7.65
C SER A 57 -11.28 4.77 8.17
N GLY A 58 -12.02 5.88 8.06
CA GLY A 58 -11.53 7.22 8.38
C GLY A 58 -11.06 7.96 7.13
N GLN A 59 -10.16 8.93 7.30
CA GLN A 59 -9.53 9.62 6.19
C GLN A 59 -8.66 8.65 5.39
N ASN A 60 -8.88 8.60 4.07
CA ASN A 60 -8.15 7.75 3.13
C ASN A 60 -7.58 8.59 1.99
N VAL A 61 -6.29 8.40 1.68
CA VAL A 61 -5.57 9.11 0.62
C VAL A 61 -4.71 8.12 -0.15
N VAL A 62 -4.90 8.05 -1.47
CA VAL A 62 -3.99 7.32 -2.35
C VAL A 62 -2.78 8.20 -2.64
N CYS A 63 -1.59 7.68 -2.37
CA CYS A 63 -0.30 8.31 -2.59
C CYS A 63 0.42 7.60 -3.74
N ASP A 64 0.45 8.24 -4.92
CA ASP A 64 1.28 7.84 -6.05
C ASP A 64 2.63 8.56 -5.97
N VAL A 65 3.70 7.82 -5.75
CA VAL A 65 5.04 8.34 -5.52
C VAL A 65 5.98 7.82 -6.59
N GLY A 66 6.75 8.74 -7.19
CA GLY A 66 7.80 8.36 -8.15
C GLY A 66 7.24 8.11 -9.54
N SER A 67 7.84 7.16 -10.27
CA SER A 67 7.38 6.79 -11.61
C SER A 67 8.06 5.51 -12.11
N MET A 68 7.35 4.69 -12.89
CA MET A 68 7.96 3.61 -13.67
C MET A 68 9.09 4.09 -14.60
N LYS A 69 9.07 5.35 -15.02
CA LYS A 69 10.14 5.98 -15.81
C LYS A 69 11.48 6.10 -15.05
N TYR A 70 11.45 6.00 -13.73
CA TYR A 70 12.66 5.97 -12.91
C TYR A 70 13.25 4.57 -12.80
N LEU A 71 12.50 3.53 -13.17
CA LEU A 71 12.97 2.15 -13.22
C LEU A 71 13.42 1.77 -14.63
N LEU A 72 12.68 2.20 -15.66
CA LEU A 72 12.87 1.75 -17.04
C LEU A 72 13.29 2.89 -17.99
N PRO A 73 14.15 2.61 -18.99
CA PRO A 73 14.80 1.33 -19.26
C PRO A 73 16.02 1.07 -18.36
N VAL A 74 16.59 2.12 -17.76
CA VAL A 74 17.72 2.05 -16.83
C VAL A 74 17.33 2.76 -15.55
N ALA A 75 17.52 2.11 -14.40
CA ALA A 75 17.10 2.63 -13.12
C ALA A 75 17.87 3.90 -12.71
N ASP A 76 17.14 4.97 -12.39
CA ASP A 76 17.69 6.18 -11.78
C ASP A 76 17.82 5.99 -10.28
N LYS A 77 19.01 5.53 -9.85
CA LYS A 77 19.33 5.24 -8.45
C LYS A 77 19.39 6.50 -7.55
N SER A 78 19.19 7.71 -8.08
CA SER A 78 19.03 8.91 -7.27
C SER A 78 17.63 9.01 -6.63
N LYS A 79 16.66 8.25 -7.12
CA LYS A 79 15.26 8.30 -6.68
C LYS A 79 15.04 7.48 -5.42
N LYS A 80 15.25 8.14 -4.28
CA LYS A 80 15.10 7.59 -2.92
C LYS A 80 14.04 8.36 -2.15
N TYR A 81 13.27 7.63 -1.35
CA TYR A 81 12.07 8.11 -0.70
C TYR A 81 11.97 7.56 0.72
N SER A 82 11.25 8.26 1.60
CA SER A 82 10.98 7.81 2.97
C SER A 82 9.48 7.83 3.25
N PHE A 83 9.03 6.88 4.07
CA PHE A 83 7.64 6.80 4.50
C PHE A 83 7.22 8.01 5.34
N ASP A 84 8.10 8.56 6.17
CA ASP A 84 7.85 9.80 6.93
C ASP A 84 7.41 10.95 6.01
N LYS A 85 8.06 11.10 4.86
CA LYS A 85 7.72 12.17 3.92
C LYS A 85 6.39 11.89 3.20
N VAL A 86 6.05 10.63 2.95
CA VAL A 86 4.73 10.26 2.41
C VAL A 86 3.64 10.57 3.44
N ALA A 87 3.83 10.16 4.70
CA ALA A 87 2.91 10.44 5.79
C ALA A 87 2.64 11.95 5.90
N GLU A 88 3.71 12.77 5.93
CA GLU A 88 3.64 14.23 5.94
C GLU A 88 2.79 14.78 4.78
N LEU A 89 3.09 14.35 3.56
CA LEU A 89 2.47 14.87 2.35
C LEU A 89 1.03 14.37 2.15
N SER A 90 0.67 13.23 2.74
CA SER A 90 -0.68 12.65 2.66
C SER A 90 -1.73 13.47 3.41
N LYS A 91 -1.31 14.32 4.36
CA LYS A 91 -2.17 15.11 5.26
C LYS A 91 -3.05 14.28 6.22
N VAL A 92 -2.86 12.96 6.26
CA VAL A 92 -3.41 12.12 7.33
C VAL A 92 -2.53 12.31 8.56
N ILE A 93 -3.12 12.65 9.71
CA ILE A 93 -2.36 13.01 10.92
C ILE A 93 -1.74 11.77 11.60
N GLN A 94 -2.51 10.70 11.70
CA GLN A 94 -2.11 9.44 12.30
C GLN A 94 -2.79 8.29 11.57
N GLY A 95 -2.10 7.17 11.42
CA GLY A 95 -2.64 6.08 10.62
C GLY A 95 -1.58 5.09 10.16
N GLN A 96 -1.85 4.46 9.02
CA GLN A 96 -0.93 3.52 8.39
C GLN A 96 -0.77 3.77 6.89
N LEU A 97 0.42 3.44 6.38
CA LEU A 97 0.70 3.33 4.95
C LEU A 97 0.72 1.86 4.56
N LEU A 98 -0.11 1.50 3.60
CA LEU A 98 -0.23 0.16 3.02
C LEU A 98 0.02 0.24 1.52
N GLY A 99 0.67 -0.74 0.91
CA GLY A 99 0.77 -0.78 -0.55
C GLY A 99 2.03 -1.45 -1.06
N ALA A 100 2.42 -1.09 -2.28
CA ALA A 100 3.51 -1.75 -2.98
C ALA A 100 4.42 -0.76 -3.71
N GLY A 101 5.64 -1.19 -3.98
CA GLY A 101 6.62 -0.39 -4.71
C GLY A 101 7.97 -1.09 -4.80
N ALA A 102 8.98 -0.37 -5.27
CA ALA A 102 10.35 -0.85 -5.22
C ALA A 102 10.98 -0.56 -3.85
N GLY A 103 11.52 -1.60 -3.21
CA GLY A 103 12.17 -1.48 -1.92
C GLY A 103 13.54 -0.76 -2.01
N PRO A 104 14.16 -0.46 -0.86
CA PRO A 104 15.35 0.36 -0.78
C PRO A 104 16.59 -0.42 -1.20
N PHE A 105 16.89 -0.43 -2.50
CA PHE A 105 18.07 -1.14 -3.04
C PHE A 105 19.40 -0.71 -2.40
N PHE A 106 19.46 0.52 -1.87
CA PHE A 106 20.65 1.09 -1.24
C PHE A 106 20.85 0.60 0.19
N THR A 107 19.84 -0.01 0.80
CA THR A 107 19.91 -0.58 2.15
C THR A 107 20.24 -2.07 2.07
N HIS A 108 19.64 -2.79 1.13
CA HIS A 108 19.89 -4.24 0.94
C HIS A 108 21.03 -4.55 -0.03
N ASN A 109 21.58 -3.53 -0.69
CA ASN A 109 22.56 -3.65 -1.78
C ASN A 109 22.10 -4.59 -2.92
N LYS A 110 20.79 -4.69 -3.13
CA LYS A 110 20.14 -5.48 -4.20
C LYS A 110 18.74 -4.95 -4.47
N ASN A 111 18.20 -5.23 -5.65
CA ASN A 111 16.81 -4.89 -5.95
C ASN A 111 15.86 -5.71 -5.06
N CYS A 112 14.76 -5.11 -4.67
CA CYS A 112 13.72 -5.77 -3.91
C CYS A 112 12.35 -5.19 -4.23
N GLU A 113 11.34 -6.05 -4.22
CA GLU A 113 9.93 -5.65 -4.22
C GLU A 113 9.52 -5.31 -2.79
N MET A 114 8.56 -4.40 -2.61
CA MET A 114 8.12 -3.93 -1.30
C MET A 114 6.63 -4.17 -1.10
N ALA A 115 6.27 -4.69 0.07
CA ALA A 115 4.91 -4.75 0.59
C ALA A 115 4.85 -3.91 1.88
N ALA A 116 4.41 -2.66 1.76
CA ALA A 116 4.41 -1.67 2.83
C ALA A 116 3.34 -1.98 3.89
N ASN A 117 3.75 -1.91 5.16
CA ASN A 117 2.88 -1.97 6.33
C ASN A 117 3.53 -1.12 7.43
N VAL A 118 3.19 0.16 7.46
CA VAL A 118 3.88 1.18 8.27
C VAL A 118 2.86 1.93 9.10
N ASN A 119 3.07 2.01 10.42
CA ASN A 119 2.27 2.85 11.32
C ASN A 119 2.96 4.21 11.51
N PHE A 120 2.20 5.29 11.51
CA PHE A 120 2.71 6.64 11.72
C PHE A 120 1.79 7.50 12.58
N SER A 121 2.36 8.52 13.21
CA SER A 121 1.65 9.63 13.85
C SER A 121 2.47 10.90 13.67
N ASP A 122 1.80 12.03 13.46
CA ASP A 122 2.41 13.35 13.29
C ASP A 122 3.54 13.33 12.25
N SER A 123 3.29 12.68 11.11
CA SER A 123 4.24 12.51 10.00
C SER A 123 5.49 11.68 10.32
N LYS A 124 5.52 10.98 11.47
CA LYS A 124 6.64 10.14 11.89
C LYS A 124 6.25 8.69 11.93
N VAL A 125 7.11 7.83 11.38
CA VAL A 125 6.93 6.38 11.48
C VAL A 125 7.12 5.94 12.93
N ILE A 126 6.10 5.29 13.49
CA ILE A 126 6.11 4.69 14.82
C ILE A 126 6.60 3.24 14.76
N SER A 127 6.13 2.49 13.77
CA SER A 127 6.53 1.10 13.55
C SER A 127 6.48 0.74 12.08
N ASN A 128 7.34 -0.20 11.68
CA ASN A 128 7.47 -0.62 10.30
C ASN A 128 7.53 -2.15 10.24
N SER A 129 6.46 -2.74 9.72
CA SER A 129 6.33 -4.17 9.47
C SER A 129 6.42 -4.52 7.98
N THR A 130 6.94 -3.60 7.17
CA THR A 130 7.15 -3.78 5.73
C THR A 130 7.99 -5.01 5.44
N LEU A 131 7.58 -5.75 4.42
CA LEU A 131 8.29 -6.91 3.90
C LEU A 131 8.89 -6.56 2.55
N HIS A 132 10.07 -7.12 2.28
CA HIS A 132 10.73 -7.02 0.99
C HIS A 132 10.88 -8.41 0.38
N GLY A 133 10.41 -8.55 -0.86
CA GLY A 133 10.71 -9.70 -1.70
C GLY A 133 12.06 -9.51 -2.36
N VAL A 134 12.98 -10.45 -2.14
CA VAL A 134 14.32 -10.43 -2.74
C VAL A 134 14.58 -11.74 -3.48
N TYR A 135 15.52 -11.69 -4.41
CA TYR A 135 16.11 -12.88 -4.99
C TYR A 135 17.44 -13.18 -4.29
N ASP A 136 17.61 -14.40 -3.79
CA ASP A 136 18.90 -14.88 -3.32
C ASP A 136 19.59 -15.67 -4.43
N GLU A 137 20.68 -15.11 -4.93
CA GLU A 137 21.52 -15.71 -5.97
C GLU A 137 22.27 -16.95 -5.46
N THR A 138 22.49 -17.06 -4.15
CA THR A 138 23.21 -18.20 -3.53
C THR A 138 22.33 -19.45 -3.53
N THR A 139 21.08 -19.31 -3.11
CA THR A 139 20.10 -20.42 -3.09
C THR A 139 19.26 -20.52 -4.36
N ASN A 140 19.38 -19.54 -5.26
CA ASN A 140 18.63 -19.43 -6.52
C ASN A 140 17.10 -19.43 -6.30
N LYS A 141 16.63 -18.72 -5.26
CA LYS A 141 15.24 -18.71 -4.79
C LYS A 141 14.75 -17.32 -4.36
N PRO A 142 13.44 -17.06 -4.40
CA PRO A 142 12.86 -15.88 -3.77
C PRO A 142 12.88 -16.04 -2.24
N GLU A 143 13.18 -14.94 -1.55
CA GLU A 143 13.11 -14.84 -0.10
C GLU A 143 12.32 -13.60 0.32
N VAL A 144 11.86 -13.62 1.57
CA VAL A 144 11.20 -12.48 2.19
C VAL A 144 12.04 -12.01 3.37
N ILE A 145 12.45 -10.75 3.33
CA ILE A 145 13.17 -10.10 4.42
C ILE A 145 12.33 -8.97 5.01
N ARG A 146 12.62 -8.59 6.26
CA ARG A 146 11.96 -7.46 6.91
C ARG A 146 12.65 -6.15 6.55
N ALA A 147 11.89 -5.06 6.49
CA ALA A 147 12.48 -3.73 6.41
C ALA A 147 13.35 -3.43 7.63
N THR A 148 14.51 -2.82 7.39
CA THR A 148 15.47 -2.40 8.42
C THR A 148 15.55 -0.89 8.55
N ASP A 149 14.85 -0.16 7.68
CA ASP A 149 14.72 1.29 7.69
C ASP A 149 13.33 1.69 7.17
N ASN A 150 13.06 3.00 7.12
CA ASN A 150 11.78 3.56 6.68
C ASN A 150 11.83 4.09 5.24
N ASN A 151 12.63 3.46 4.39
CA ASN A 151 12.87 3.95 3.05
C ASN A 151 12.35 3.02 1.96
N PHE A 152 12.15 3.60 0.78
CA PHE A 152 11.87 2.89 -0.47
C PHE A 152 12.49 3.68 -1.64
N ALA A 153 12.36 3.16 -2.86
CA ALA A 153 13.01 3.75 -4.02
C ALA A 153 12.13 3.72 -5.27
N LEU A 154 12.51 4.52 -6.27
CA LEU A 154 11.96 4.55 -7.63
C LEU A 154 10.46 4.90 -7.74
N LEU A 155 9.57 4.09 -7.18
CA LEU A 155 8.14 4.30 -7.16
C LEU A 155 7.45 3.52 -6.03
N ALA A 156 6.30 4.03 -5.60
CA ALA A 156 5.37 3.31 -4.75
C ALA A 156 3.94 3.81 -4.97
N HIS A 157 2.98 2.89 -4.87
CA HIS A 157 1.56 3.21 -4.77
C HIS A 157 1.10 2.79 -3.37
N LEU A 158 0.73 3.77 -2.57
CA LEU A 158 0.42 3.60 -1.15
C LEU A 158 -1.00 4.11 -0.86
N LEU A 159 -1.69 3.46 0.06
CA LEU A 159 -2.86 3.97 0.74
C LEU A 159 -2.41 4.51 2.10
N SER A 160 -2.59 5.81 2.33
CA SER A 160 -2.53 6.42 3.66
C SER A 160 -3.94 6.44 4.25
N THR A 161 -4.12 5.79 5.39
CA THR A 161 -5.43 5.63 6.03
C THR A 161 -5.33 5.81 7.52
N GLU A 162 -6.32 6.46 8.16
CA GLU A 162 -6.41 6.47 9.64
C GLU A 162 -6.55 5.07 10.24
N GLY A 163 -6.98 4.09 9.42
CA GLY A 163 -7.03 2.68 9.81
C GLY A 163 -8.06 2.39 10.91
N LEU A 164 -9.12 3.20 10.98
CA LEU A 164 -10.20 3.03 11.95
C LEU A 164 -11.07 1.83 11.57
N GLN A 165 -11.78 1.29 12.57
CA GLN A 165 -12.86 0.35 12.32
C GLN A 165 -14.04 1.03 11.62
N GLY A 166 -14.73 0.28 10.77
CA GLY A 166 -15.90 0.76 10.03
C GLY A 166 -16.29 -0.20 8.91
N SER A 167 -17.20 0.21 8.05
CA SER A 167 -17.66 -0.60 6.92
C SER A 167 -16.62 -0.64 5.80
N VAL A 168 -16.42 -1.82 5.20
CA VAL A 168 -15.60 -2.05 4.02
C VAL A 168 -16.38 -2.86 2.99
N SER A 169 -16.00 -2.76 1.71
CA SER A 169 -16.49 -3.70 0.70
C SER A 169 -15.75 -5.04 0.88
N ASP A 170 -16.51 -6.09 1.14
CA ASP A 170 -16.05 -7.47 1.25
C ASP A 170 -16.30 -8.20 -0.07
N TYR A 171 -15.29 -8.93 -0.54
CA TYR A 171 -15.27 -9.54 -1.86
C TYR A 171 -15.02 -11.03 -1.73
N TYR A 172 -15.90 -11.82 -2.33
CA TYR A 172 -15.72 -13.25 -2.51
C TYR A 172 -15.73 -13.58 -4.00
N PHE A 173 -14.66 -14.24 -4.44
CA PHE A 173 -14.49 -14.71 -5.81
C PHE A 173 -14.22 -16.22 -5.80
N ASN A 174 -14.88 -16.96 -6.68
CA ASN A 174 -14.58 -18.36 -6.95
C ASN A 174 -14.07 -18.52 -8.39
N PHE A 175 -12.86 -19.04 -8.53
CA PHE A 175 -12.24 -19.28 -9.84
C PHE A 175 -12.85 -20.52 -10.50
N LEU A 176 -12.75 -20.58 -11.84
CA LEU A 176 -13.29 -21.68 -12.66
C LEU A 176 -12.60 -23.02 -12.36
#